data_AF-A0A2T1CEG5-F1
#
_entry.id   AF-A0A2T1CEG5-F1
#
_cell.length_a   1.000
_cell.length_b   1.000
_cell.length_c   1.000
_cell.angle_alpha   90.00
_cell.angle_beta   90.00
_cell.angle_gamma   90.00
#
_symmetry.space_group_name_H-M   'P 1'
#
loop_
_entity.id
_entity.type
_entity.pdbx_description
1 polymer ?
#
loop_
_entity_poly.entity_id
_entity_poly.type
_entity_poly.pdbx_seq_one_letter_code
_entity_poly.pdbx_strand_id
1 'polypeptide(L)' 'MTYSLDLRRRVVNYIEDVGSKAAASRIYQVSRWCVDDWCKRDQLEAKSQKRRSRKLDWEALPQHLREHADALLRERA' A
#
# COMPACT_ATOMS: atom_id res chain seq x y z
N MET A 1 -4.71 4.31 4.08
CA MET A 1 -3.62 4.65 5.01
C MET A 1 -2.61 3.52 5.00
N THR A 2 -1.33 3.84 4.83
CA THR A 2 -0.27 2.83 4.79
C THR A 2 0.55 2.95 6.06
N TYR A 3 0.33 2.02 6.99
CA TYR A 3 1.19 1.90 8.16
C TYR A 3 2.51 1.26 7.78
N SER A 4 3.59 1.63 8.47
CA SER A 4 4.91 1.03 8.31
C SER A 4 4.87 -0.47 8.62
N LEU A 5 5.75 -1.22 7.97
CA LEU A 5 5.82 -2.67 8.15
C LEU A 5 6.24 -3.04 9.58
N ASP A 6 7.15 -2.26 10.16
CA ASP A 6 7.57 -2.39 11.56
C ASP A 6 6.40 -2.27 12.55
N LEU A 7 5.53 -1.27 12.38
CA LEU A 7 4.35 -1.11 13.25
C LEU A 7 3.44 -2.34 13.18
N ARG A 8 3.18 -2.86 11.97
CA ARG A 8 2.32 -4.04 11.78
C ARG A 8 2.91 -5.27 12.47
N ARG A 9 4.23 -5.49 12.35
CA ARG A 9 4.93 -6.59 13.02
C ARG A 9 4.81 -6.47 14.54
N ARG A 10 5.07 -5.30 15.11
CA ARG A 10 4.95 -5.10 16.57
C ARG A 10 3.54 -5.39 17.08
N VAL A 11 2.52 -4.97 16.34
CA VAL A 11 1.11 -5.20 16.70
C VAL A 11 0.77 -6.68 16.66
N VAL A 12 1.23 -7.43 15.65
CA VAL A 12 1.00 -8.87 15.55
C VAL A 12 1.74 -9.61 16.67
N ASN A 13 3.02 -9.33 16.87
CA ASN A 13 3.80 -9.95 17.95
C ASN A 13 3.17 -9.71 19.33
N TYR A 14 2.70 -8.48 19.60
CA TYR A 14 1.99 -8.16 20.85
C TYR A 14 0.72 -9.01 21.04
N ILE A 15 0.02 -9.35 19.97
CA ILE A 15 -1.18 -10.19 20.03
C ILE A 15 -0.81 -11.65 20.24
N GLU A 16 0.30 -12.13 19.67
CA GLU A 16 0.80 -13.48 19.92
C GLU A 16 1.27 -13.64 21.38
N ASP A 17 1.91 -12.61 21.96
CA ASP A 17 2.38 -12.63 23.35
C ASP A 17 1.25 -12.46 24.38
N VAL A 18 0.34 -11.49 24.18
CA VAL A 18 -0.66 -11.07 25.19
C VAL A 18 -2.08 -11.56 24.87
N GLY A 19 -2.41 -11.76 23.59
CA GLY A 19 -3.72 -12.25 23.14
C GLY A 19 -4.83 -11.21 22.99
N SER A 20 -4.60 -9.92 23.27
CA SER A 20 -5.67 -8.91 23.28
C SER A 20 -5.62 -7.90 22.13
N LYS A 21 -6.48 -8.12 21.11
CA LYS A 21 -6.70 -7.18 19.98
C LYS A 21 -7.21 -5.79 20.45
N ALA A 22 -8.00 -5.77 21.51
CA ALA A 22 -8.53 -4.52 22.08
C ALA A 22 -7.44 -3.69 22.77
N ALA A 23 -6.50 -4.34 23.46
CA ALA A 23 -5.36 -3.68 24.06
C ALA A 23 -4.39 -3.17 22.98
N ALA A 24 -4.10 -3.99 21.96
CA ALA A 24 -3.24 -3.62 20.84
C ALA A 24 -3.74 -2.34 20.14
N SER A 25 -5.05 -2.25 19.88
CA SER A 25 -5.66 -1.06 19.29
C SER A 25 -5.45 0.21 20.12
N ARG A 26 -5.52 0.11 21.46
CA ARG A 26 -5.32 1.25 22.37
C ARG A 26 -3.85 1.64 22.49
N ILE A 27 -2.95 0.67 22.61
CA ILE A 27 -1.51 0.88 22.80
C ILE A 27 -0.89 1.49 21.55
N TYR A 28 -1.17 0.90 20.38
CA TYR A 28 -0.59 1.34 19.11
C TYR A 28 -1.42 2.42 18.41
N GLN A 29 -2.53 2.85 19.03
CA GLN A 29 -3.46 3.86 18.49
C GLN A 29 -3.92 3.57 17.05
N VAL A 30 -4.12 2.28 16.75
CA VAL A 30 -4.61 1.80 15.46
C VAL A 30 -6.05 1.32 15.61
N SER A 31 -6.84 1.46 14.55
CA SER A 31 -8.22 0.97 14.57
C SER A 31 -8.25 -0.56 14.81
N ARG A 32 -9.27 -1.05 15.51
CA ARG A 32 -9.49 -2.50 15.68
C ARG A 32 -9.60 -3.23 14.34
N TRP A 33 -10.14 -2.56 13.33
CA TRP A 33 -10.23 -3.13 11.98
C TRP A 33 -8.84 -3.41 11.38
N CYS A 34 -7.88 -2.49 11.53
CA CYS A 34 -6.51 -2.71 11.07
C CYS A 34 -5.84 -3.87 11.80
N VAL A 35 -6.05 -3.95 13.12
CA VAL A 35 -5.52 -5.05 13.94
C VAL A 35 -6.05 -6.40 13.46
N ASP A 36 -7.37 -6.48 13.19
CA ASP A 36 -7.98 -7.70 12.70
C ASP A 36 -7.53 -8.06 11.27
N ASP A 37 -7.42 -7.08 10.37
CA ASP A 37 -6.89 -7.26 9.01
C ASP A 37 -5.45 -7.79 9.01
N TRP A 38 -4.58 -7.31 9.90
CA TRP A 38 -3.19 -7.77 10.00
C TRP A 38 -3.09 -9.18 10.58
N CYS A 39 -3.91 -9.50 11.59
CA CYS A 39 -3.95 -10.83 12.19
C CYS A 39 -4.46 -11.91 11.21
N LYS A 40 -5.21 -11.52 10.18
CA LYS A 40 -5.76 -12.41 9.15
C LYS A 40 -4.86 -12.59 7.92
N ARG A 41 -3.78 -11.81 7.80
CA ARG A 41 -2.91 -11.83 6.62
C ARG A 41 -1.66 -12.65 6.89
N ASP A 42 -1.31 -13.52 5.94
CA ASP A 42 -0.03 -14.23 5.96
C ASP A 42 1.17 -13.28 5.76
N GLN A 43 0.98 -12.22 4.97
CA GLN A 43 2.02 -11.24 4.67
C GLN A 43 1.60 -9.82 5.08
N LEU A 44 2.41 -9.20 5.95
CA LEU A 44 2.14 -7.87 6.51
C LEU A 44 2.55 -6.70 5.60
N GLU A 45 3.19 -6.99 4.48
CA GLU A 45 3.62 -5.99 3.51
C GLU A 45 2.45 -5.20 2.93
N ALA A 46 2.72 -3.95 2.54
CA ALA A 46 1.74 -3.19 1.78
C ALA A 46 1.55 -3.87 0.41
N LYS A 47 0.29 -4.11 0.01
CA LYS A 47 0.01 -4.59 -1.34
C LYS A 47 0.55 -3.57 -2.34
N SER A 48 1.45 -4.01 -3.21
CA SER A 48 1.93 -3.21 -4.33
C SER A 48 0.73 -2.87 -5.23
N GLN A 49 0.39 -1.59 -5.32
CA GLN A 49 -0.64 -1.15 -6.25
C GLN A 49 -0.05 -1.16 -7.66
N LYS A 50 -0.53 -2.08 -8.50
CA LYS A 50 -0.22 -2.04 -9.94
C LYS A 50 -0.98 -0.86 -10.55
N ARG A 51 -0.29 -0.05 -11.36
CA ARG A 51 -0.95 1.01 -12.14
C ARG A 51 -1.92 0.36 -13.12
N ARG A 52 -3.13 0.92 -13.26
CA ARG A 52 -4.10 0.42 -14.24
C ARG A 52 -3.71 0.91 -15.64
N SER A 53 -3.66 0.00 -16.60
CA SER A 53 -3.51 0.28 -18.02
C SER A 53 -4.88 0.63 -18.63
N ARG A 54 -5.35 1.85 -18.40
CA ARG A 54 -6.64 2.32 -18.97
C ARG A 54 -6.46 2.92 -20.36
N LYS A 55 -5.94 4.14 -20.42
CA LYS A 55 -5.82 4.97 -21.64
C LYS A 55 -4.36 5.24 -22.03
N LEU A 56 -3.42 4.64 -21.33
CA LEU A 56 -2.02 4.95 -21.47
C LEU A 56 -1.23 3.66 -21.49
N ASP A 57 -0.46 3.49 -22.55
CA ASP A 57 0.63 2.53 -22.57
C ASP A 57 1.80 3.12 -21.78
N TRP A 58 2.13 2.48 -20.66
CA TRP A 58 3.17 2.94 -19.75
C TRP A 58 4.58 2.66 -20.27
N GLU A 59 4.73 1.73 -21.22
CA GLU A 59 6.03 1.39 -21.82
C GLU A 59 6.37 2.36 -22.95
N ALA A 60 5.38 2.78 -23.75
CA ALA A 60 5.57 3.72 -24.84
C ALA A 60 5.67 5.20 -24.39
N LEU A 61 5.07 5.54 -23.23
CA LEU A 61 5.03 6.92 -22.72
C LEU A 61 6.42 7.57 -22.54
N PRO A 62 7.43 6.92 -21.91
CA PRO A 62 8.73 7.54 -21.68
C PRO A 62 9.46 7.83 -22.98
N GLN A 63 9.27 6.99 -24.01
CA GLN A 63 9.86 7.21 -25.32
C GLN A 63 9.22 8.41 -26.01
N HIS A 64 7.88 8.47 -26.02
CA HIS A 64 7.15 9.61 -26.60
C HIS A 64 7.47 10.94 -25.91
N LEU A 65 7.68 10.94 -24.58
CA LEU A 65 8.07 12.15 -23.84
C LEU A 65 9.49 12.63 -24.17
N ARG A 66 10.39 11.71 -24.55
CA ARG A 66 11.76 12.07 -24.99
C ARG A 66 11.76 12.64 -26.41
N GLU A 67 10.97 12.03 -27.30
CA GLU A 67 10.87 12.44 -28.70
C GLU A 67 10.07 13.73 -28.88
N HIS A 68 9.09 13.98 -27.99
CA HIS A 68 8.24 15.15 -28.02
C HIS A 68 8.11 15.80 -26.64
N ALA A 69 9.17 16.52 -26.23
CA ALA A 69 9.21 17.23 -24.95
C ALA A 69 8.08 18.28 -24.81
N ASP A 70 7.63 18.82 -25.94
CA ASP A 70 6.67 19.93 -26.01
C ASP A 70 5.23 19.47 -26.33
N ALA A 71 5.03 18.16 -26.58
CA ALA A 71 3.74 17.64 -27.04
C ALA A 71 2.65 17.70 -25.96
N LEU A 72 1.45 18.10 -26.39
CA LEU A 72 0.28 18.20 -25.52
C LEU A 72 -0.34 16.84 -25.24
N LEU A 73 -1.16 16.74 -24.17
CA LEU A 73 -1.89 15.51 -23.80
C LEU A 73 -2.78 14.94 -24.91
N ARG A 74 -3.28 15.80 -25.78
CA ARG A 74 -4.16 15.46 -26.91
C ARG A 74 -3.42 15.01 -28.18
N GLU A 75 -2.11 15.26 -28.24
CA GLU A 75 -1.24 14.92 -29.37
C GLU A 75 -0.52 13.57 -29.14
N ARG A 76 -0.75 12.96 -27.97
CA ARG A 76 -0.27 11.62 -27.64
C ARG A 76 -1.19 10.62 -28.34
N ALA A 77 -0.62 9.78 -29.21
CA ALA A 77 -1.34 8.73 -29.94
C ALA A 77 -2.08 7.75 -29.01
#